data_AF-A0A7Z1KJK6-F1
#
_entry.id   AF-A0A7Z1KJK6-F1
#
_cell.length_a   1.000
_cell.length_b   1.000
_cell.length_c   1.000
_cell.angle_alpha   90.00
_cell.angle_beta   90.00
_cell.angle_gamma   90.00
#
_symmetry.space_group_name_H-M   'P 1'
#
loop_
_entity.id
_entity.type
_entity.pdbx_description
1 polymer ?
#
loop_
_entity_poly.entity_id
_entity_poly.type
_entity_poly.pdbx_seq_one_letter_code
_entity_poly.pdbx_strand_id
1 'polypeptide(L)'
;YSAVLIDEGHDFNPEWLRILTRMADTKNNTLLFLYDDAQSIYQKKKALDFTLSSVGIKAQGRTTILNINYRNTQQILHFASSIAFNYLNN
;
A
#
# COMPACT_ATOMS: atom_id res chain seq x y z
N TYR A 1 13.03 13.27 -11.54
CA TYR A 1 12.59 12.15 -12.39
C TYR A 1 11.24 12.48 -13.00
N SER A 2 10.98 12.05 -14.24
CA SER A 2 9.67 12.28 -14.88
C SER A 2 8.53 11.52 -14.18
N ALA A 3 8.83 10.39 -13.54
CA ALA A 3 7.91 9.64 -12.70
C ALA A 3 8.67 8.88 -11.60
N VAL A 4 7.97 8.53 -10.53
CA VAL A 4 8.46 7.65 -9.45
C VAL A 4 7.42 6.55 -9.22
N LEU A 5 7.89 5.31 -9.11
CA LEU A 5 7.08 4.14 -8.74
C LEU A 5 7.64 3.58 -7.44
N ILE A 6 6.76 3.40 -6.45
CA ILE A 6 7.07 2.77 -5.18
C ILE A 6 6.20 1.53 -5.07
N ASP A 7 6.85 0.37 -4.98
CA ASP A 7 6.23 -0.91 -4.70
C ASP A 7 6.49 -1.29 -3.23
N GLU A 8 5.68 -2.18 -2.69
CA GLU A 8 5.78 -2.63 -1.28
C GLU A 8 5.83 -1.48 -0.27
N GLY A 9 5.01 -0.46 -0.50
CA GLY A 9 4.97 0.77 0.29
C GLY A 9 4.65 0.58 1.77
N HIS A 10 4.14 -0.58 2.15
CA HIS A 10 3.86 -0.95 3.54
C HIS A 10 5.15 -1.18 4.37
N ASP A 11 6.29 -1.43 3.72
CA ASP A 11 7.59 -1.57 4.37
C ASP A 11 8.35 -0.24 4.54
N PHE A 12 7.82 0.88 4.02
CA PHE A 12 8.53 2.15 3.99
C PHE A 12 8.40 2.95 5.30
N ASN A 13 9.52 3.52 5.73
CA ASN A 13 9.52 4.54 6.78
C ASN A 13 9.00 5.89 6.22
N PRO A 14 8.22 6.67 7.00
CA PRO A 14 7.73 8.00 6.57
C PRO A 14 8.83 8.96 6.08
N GLU A 15 10.02 8.93 6.67
CA GLU A 15 11.12 9.81 6.24
C GLU A 15 11.68 9.44 4.86
N TRP A 16 11.66 8.15 4.50
CA TRP A 16 12.06 7.70 3.16
C TRP A 16 11.06 8.20 2.11
N LEU A 17 9.77 8.11 2.42
CA LEU A 17 8.70 8.61 1.55
C LEU A 17 8.80 10.11 1.34
N ARG A 18 9.13 10.89 2.39
CA ARG A 18 9.33 12.35 2.28
C ARG A 18 10.45 12.73 1.30
N ILE A 19 11.48 11.91 1.20
CA ILE A 19 12.57 12.11 0.24
C ILE A 19 12.08 11.75 -1.17
N LEU A 20 11.49 10.57 -1.33
CA LEU A 20 11.07 10.04 -2.64
C LEU A 20 9.96 10.88 -3.29
N THR A 21 9.01 11.40 -2.51
CA THR A 21 7.93 12.25 -3.03
C THR A 21 8.44 13.58 -3.61
N ARG A 22 9.63 14.03 -3.21
CA ARG A 22 10.28 15.22 -3.76
C ARG A 22 11.11 14.95 -5.02
N MET A 23 11.36 13.69 -5.36
CA MET A 23 12.17 13.30 -6.53
C MET A 23 11.35 13.29 -7.83
N ALA A 24 10.02 13.19 -7.75
CA ALA A 24 9.12 13.34 -8.89
C ALA A 24 9.08 14.81 -9.35
N ASP A 25 9.11 15.03 -10.66
CA ASP A 25 9.03 16.37 -11.25
C ASP A 25 7.79 17.12 -10.74
N THR A 26 8.00 18.32 -10.20
CA THR A 26 6.97 19.13 -9.54
C THR A 26 5.88 19.59 -10.49
N LYS A 27 6.15 19.62 -11.81
CA LYS A 27 5.16 20.01 -12.82
C LYS A 27 4.01 19.01 -12.93
N ASN A 28 4.31 17.72 -12.95
CA ASN A 28 3.31 16.67 -13.24
C ASN A 28 2.99 15.78 -12.03
N ASN A 29 3.84 15.80 -11.00
CA ASN A 29 3.70 15.00 -9.77
C ASN A 29 3.30 13.54 -10.06
N THR A 30 4.09 12.89 -10.92
CA THR A 30 3.83 11.54 -11.39
C THR A 30 4.41 10.52 -10.41
N LEU A 31 3.63 10.20 -9.39
CA LEU A 31 3.95 9.18 -8.38
C LEU A 31 2.88 8.10 -8.39
N LEU A 32 3.31 6.84 -8.51
CA LEU A 32 2.49 5.67 -8.20
C LEU A 32 3.05 5.01 -6.94
N PHE A 33 2.19 4.84 -5.94
CA PHE A 33 2.52 4.23 -4.66
C PHE A 33 1.59 3.04 -4.44
N LEU A 34 2.16 1.84 -4.37
CA LEU A 34 1.45 0.59 -4.12
C LEU A 34 1.75 0.13 -2.69
N TYR A 35 0.72 -0.32 -1.98
CA TYR A 35 0.87 -0.86 -0.63
C TYR A 35 -0.24 -1.88 -0.32
N ASP A 36 0.02 -2.76 0.63
CA ASP A 36 -0.93 -3.79 1.10
C ASP A 36 -0.78 -3.98 2.62
N ASP A 37 -1.75 -3.50 3.39
CA ASP A 37 -1.72 -3.60 4.86
C ASP A 37 -1.70 -5.06 5.34
N ALA A 38 -2.30 -5.99 4.61
CA ALA A 38 -2.34 -7.40 4.99
C ALA A 38 -0.95 -8.08 4.93
N GLN A 39 0.00 -7.50 4.20
CA GLN A 39 1.36 -7.99 4.06
C GLN A 39 2.35 -7.36 5.05
N SER A 40 1.89 -6.51 5.96
CA SER A 40 2.72 -5.85 6.98
C SER A 40 3.16 -6.83 8.08
N ILE A 41 4.08 -7.74 7.77
CA ILE A 41 4.57 -8.80 8.68
C ILE A 41 5.76 -8.35 9.54
N TYR A 42 6.47 -7.29 9.12
CA TYR A 42 7.65 -6.80 9.82
C TYR A 42 7.35 -5.75 10.90
N GLN A 43 6.15 -5.17 10.89
CA GLN A 43 5.75 -4.11 11.83
C GLN A 43 4.56 -4.56 12.69
N LYS A 44 4.62 -4.30 14.01
CA LYS A 44 3.51 -4.59 14.93
C LYS A 44 2.25 -3.73 14.67
N LYS A 45 2.35 -2.69 13.83
CA LYS A 45 1.24 -1.82 13.47
C LYS A 45 0.62 -2.30 12.16
N LYS A 46 -0.70 -2.51 12.16
CA LYS A 46 -1.48 -3.04 11.02
C LYS A 46 -1.66 -2.06 9.85
N ALA A 47 -1.16 -0.84 9.95
CA ALA A 47 -1.29 0.21 8.95
C ALA A 47 -0.13 1.19 9.08
N LEU A 48 0.11 1.97 8.02
CA LEU A 48 0.97 3.16 8.07
C LEU A 48 0.55 4.01 9.28
N ASP A 49 1.48 4.31 10.18
CA ASP A 49 1.21 5.10 11.39
C ASP A 49 1.22 6.62 11.14
N PHE A 50 1.13 6.99 9.88
CA PHE A 50 1.09 8.35 9.36
C PHE A 50 0.07 8.44 8.22
N THR A 51 -0.36 9.66 7.91
CA THR A 51 -1.21 9.88 6.74
C THR A 51 -0.36 10.06 5.49
N LEU A 52 -0.79 9.53 4.35
CA LEU A 52 -0.10 9.75 3.06
C LEU A 52 0.14 11.25 2.77
N SER A 53 -0.77 12.13 3.19
CA SER A 53 -0.60 13.58 3.09
C SER A 53 0.56 14.13 3.92
N SER A 54 0.89 13.56 5.09
CA SER A 54 1.98 14.05 5.96
C SER A 54 3.38 13.81 5.37
N VAL A 55 3.48 12.87 4.43
CA VAL A 55 4.70 12.55 3.66
C VAL A 55 4.68 13.12 2.24
N GLY A 56 3.68 13.93 1.90
CA GLY A 56 3.59 14.63 0.62
C GLY A 56 2.86 13.87 -0.50
N ILE A 57 2.23 12.73 -0.20
CA ILE A 57 1.45 11.95 -1.18
C ILE A 57 0.03 12.51 -1.27
N LYS A 58 -0.34 12.98 -2.46
CA LYS A 58 -1.68 13.52 -2.77
C LYS A 58 -2.63 12.40 -3.21
N ALA A 59 -3.12 11.61 -2.27
CA ALA A 59 -3.94 10.42 -2.55
C ALA A 59 -5.45 10.67 -2.67
N GLN A 60 -5.99 11.76 -2.10
CA GLN A 60 -7.43 12.02 -2.09
C GLN A 60 -8.01 12.05 -3.52
N GLY A 61 -9.03 11.22 -3.78
CA GLY A 61 -9.64 11.08 -5.10
C GLY A 61 -8.75 10.41 -6.16
N ARG A 62 -7.61 9.83 -5.76
CA ARG A 62 -6.60 9.21 -6.64
C ARG A 62 -6.18 7.83 -6.15
N THR A 63 -7.02 7.18 -5.35
CA THR A 63 -6.81 5.82 -4.85
C THR A 63 -7.62 4.81 -5.66
N THR A 64 -7.11 3.60 -5.78
CA THR A 64 -7.81 2.49 -6.39
C THR A 64 -7.44 1.22 -5.62
N ILE A 65 -8.44 0.41 -5.30
CA ILE A 65 -8.24 -0.90 -4.65
C ILE A 65 -8.27 -1.96 -5.75
N LEU A 66 -7.25 -2.82 -5.77
CA LEU A 66 -7.19 -3.96 -6.68
C LEU A 66 -7.93 -5.16 -6.05
N ASN A 67 -9.17 -5.38 -6.48
CA ASN A 67 -10.05 -6.40 -5.86
C ASN A 67 -9.93 -7.80 -6.49
N ILE A 68 -9.23 -7.94 -7.62
CA ILE A 68 -9.18 -9.21 -8.36
C ILE A 68 -7.83 -9.89 -8.12
N ASN A 69 -7.87 -11.10 -7.56
CA ASN A 69 -6.70 -11.95 -7.42
C ASN A 69 -6.50 -12.78 -8.70
N TYR A 70 -5.41 -12.50 -9.41
CA TYR A 70 -5.02 -13.23 -10.62
C TYR A 70 -3.96 -14.33 -10.36
N ARG A 71 -3.45 -14.44 -9.13
CA ARG A 71 -2.37 -15.37 -8.77
C ARG A 71 -2.90 -16.73 -8.34
N ASN A 72 -4.00 -16.74 -7.60
CA ASN A 72 -4.49 -17.90 -6.86
C ASN A 72 -5.78 -18.46 -7.49
N THR A 73 -5.96 -19.78 -7.35
CA THR A 73 -7.22 -20.43 -7.70
C THR A 73 -8.33 -20.09 -6.69
N GLN A 74 -9.57 -20.33 -7.08
CA GLN A 74 -10.74 -20.14 -6.21
C GLN A 74 -10.64 -21.00 -4.93
N GLN A 75 -10.06 -22.20 -5.00
CA GLN A 75 -9.89 -23.07 -3.83
C GLN A 75 -8.94 -22.45 -2.79
N ILE A 76 -7.81 -21.89 -3.24
CA ILE A 76 -6.84 -21.23 -2.34
C ILE A 76 -7.47 -20.00 -1.68
N LEU A 77 -8.19 -19.19 -2.46
CA LEU A 77 -8.89 -18.02 -1.94
C LEU A 77 -9.94 -18.41 -0.91
N HIS A 78 -10.77 -19.41 -1.22
CA HIS A 78 -11.81 -19.88 -0.31
C HIS A 78 -11.24 -20.39 1.02
N PHE A 79 -10.17 -21.17 0.96
CA PHE A 79 -9.49 -21.69 2.15
C PHE A 79 -8.87 -20.56 3.00
N ALA A 80 -8.18 -19.61 2.38
CA ALA A 80 -7.60 -18.48 3.11
C ALA A 80 -8.68 -17.60 3.76
N SER A 81 -9.78 -17.32 3.03
CA SER A 81 -10.90 -16.52 3.53
C SER A 81 -11.61 -17.19 4.71
N SER A 82 -11.78 -18.52 4.69
CA SER A 82 -12.42 -19.23 5.81
C SER A 82 -11.58 -19.16 7.09
N ILE A 83 -10.26 -19.28 6.97
CA ILE A 83 -9.33 -19.10 8.10
C ILE A 83 -9.40 -17.65 8.62
N ALA A 84 -9.28 -16.66 7.73
CA ALA A 84 -9.30 -15.25 8.12
C ALA A 84 -10.61 -14.88 8.82
N PHE A 85 -11.76 -15.34 8.30
CA PHE A 85 -13.07 -15.10 8.89
C PHE A 85 -13.16 -15.67 10.32
N ASN A 86 -12.71 -16.91 10.52
CA ASN A 86 -12.72 -17.54 11.85
C ASN A 86 -11.80 -16.82 12.85
N TYR A 87 -10.66 -16.30 12.38
CA TYR A 87 -9.73 -15.58 13.24
C TYR A 87 -10.21 -14.17 13.60
N LEU A 88 -10.92 -13.50 12.70
CA LEU A 88 -11.40 -12.12 12.90
C LEU A 88 -12.72 -12.02 13.67
N ASN A 89 -13.51 -13.09 13.71
CA ASN A 89 -14.83 -13.13 14.38
C ASN A 89 -14.83 -13.91 15.71
N ASN A 90 -13.66 -14.36 16.17
CA ASN A 90 -13.43 -14.84 17.53
C ASN A 90 -12.77 -13.74 18.36
#